data_AF-A0A2W0B311-F1
#
_entry.id   AF-A0A2W0B311-F1
#
_cell.length_a   1.000
_cell.length_b   1.000
_cell.length_c   1.000
_cell.angle_alpha   90.00
_cell.angle_beta   90.00
_cell.angle_gamma   90.00
#
_symmetry.space_group_name_H-M   'P 1'
#
loop_
_entity.id
_entity.type
_entity.pdbx_description
1 polymer ?
#
loop_
_entity_poly.entity_id
_entity_poly.type
_entity_poly.pdbx_seq_one_letter_code
_entity_poly.pdbx_strand_id
1 'polypeptide(L)'
;MVSADVLSSATSGSGSSSQSQSSLHSLNLLGGLVTADLVKSNSSATCSNGQASASGSSQLVGLVVAGQPVLTANPNLAISVPGGISVIVNEQTSSPGGNTGSTTVNALHVTGPSVDLVVASSHSDITCP
;
A
#
# COMPACT_ATOMS: atom_id res chain seq x y z
N MET A 1 -13.65 -4.85 -15.02
CA MET A 1 -12.42 -5.51 -15.51
C MET A 1 -11.22 -5.01 -14.73
N VAL A 2 -10.28 -5.89 -14.41
CA VAL A 2 -9.04 -5.60 -13.68
C VAL A 2 -7.91 -6.18 -14.51
N SER A 3 -6.89 -5.38 -14.80
CA SER A 3 -5.71 -5.78 -15.58
C SER A 3 -4.44 -5.18 -14.98
N ALA A 4 -3.34 -5.93 -15.07
CA ALA A 4 -1.98 -5.50 -14.76
C ALA A 4 -0.98 -6.35 -15.57
N ASP A 5 0.17 -5.80 -15.92
CA ASP A 5 1.18 -6.51 -16.72
C ASP A 5 2.18 -7.30 -15.87
N VAL A 6 2.83 -6.60 -14.93
CA VAL A 6 3.90 -7.18 -14.11
C VAL A 6 3.57 -7.00 -12.64
N LEU A 7 3.56 -8.10 -11.90
CA LEU A 7 3.48 -8.15 -10.45
C LEU A 7 4.81 -8.66 -9.89
N SER A 8 5.36 -7.95 -8.90
CA SER A 8 6.49 -8.43 -8.13
C SER A 8 6.28 -8.15 -6.65
N SER A 9 6.45 -9.17 -5.83
CA SER A 9 6.37 -9.07 -4.38
C SER A 9 7.59 -9.73 -3.75
N ALA A 10 8.17 -9.12 -2.73
CA ALA A 10 9.27 -9.69 -1.98
C ALA A 10 9.13 -9.35 -0.51
N THR A 11 9.40 -10.33 0.34
CA THR A 11 9.46 -10.15 1.80
C THR A 11 10.79 -10.74 2.27
N SER A 12 11.47 -10.04 3.17
CA SER A 12 12.70 -10.48 3.79
C SER A 12 12.71 -10.15 5.27
N GLY A 13 13.31 -11.02 6.07
CA GLY A 13 13.49 -10.80 7.50
C GLY A 13 14.88 -11.27 7.93
N SER A 14 15.51 -10.52 8.82
CA SER A 14 16.81 -10.85 9.39
C SER A 14 16.97 -10.26 10.78
N GLY A 15 17.06 -11.12 11.79
CA GLY A 15 17.33 -10.74 13.19
C GLY A 15 16.40 -9.65 13.71
N SER A 16 16.88 -8.41 13.66
CA SER A 16 16.19 -7.21 14.13
C SER A 16 15.46 -6.42 13.03
N SER A 17 15.15 -7.03 11.88
CA SER A 17 14.44 -6.36 10.78
C SER A 17 13.51 -7.30 10.01
N SER A 18 12.38 -6.77 9.55
CA SER A 18 11.40 -7.39 8.65
C SER A 18 10.96 -6.34 7.63
N GLN A 19 10.99 -6.68 6.35
CA GLN A 19 10.68 -5.78 5.24
C GLN A 19 9.82 -6.52 4.23
N SER A 20 8.84 -5.82 3.65
CA SER A 20 8.07 -6.31 2.52
C SER A 20 7.81 -5.21 1.51
N GLN A 21 7.80 -5.58 0.25
CA GLN A 21 7.49 -4.71 -0.87
C GLN A 21 6.61 -5.44 -1.87
N SER A 22 5.69 -4.70 -2.48
CA SER A 22 4.82 -5.20 -3.55
C SER A 22 4.68 -4.13 -4.61
N SER A 23 4.80 -4.50 -5.89
CA SER A 23 4.67 -3.57 -7.00
C SER A 23 3.96 -4.16 -8.19
N LEU A 24 3.19 -3.30 -8.86
CA LEU A 24 2.39 -3.59 -10.04
C LEU A 24 2.65 -2.54 -11.11
N HIS A 25 2.81 -2.98 -12.36
CA HIS A 25 2.93 -2.10 -13.52
C HIS A 25 1.69 -2.18 -14.42
N SER A 26 1.39 -1.07 -15.10
CA SER A 26 0.28 -0.94 -16.06
C SER A 26 -1.08 -1.30 -15.45
N LEU A 27 -1.40 -0.71 -14.30
CA LEU A 27 -2.66 -0.96 -13.61
C LEU A 27 -3.82 -0.35 -14.39
N ASN A 28 -4.89 -1.14 -14.58
CA ASN A 28 -6.19 -0.65 -15.01
C ASN A 28 -7.30 -1.34 -14.21
N LEU A 29 -8.06 -0.54 -13.45
CA LEU A 29 -9.18 -0.99 -12.65
C LEU A 29 -10.49 -0.40 -13.15
N LEU A 30 -11.55 -1.19 -13.01
CA LEU A 30 -12.93 -0.76 -13.23
C LEU A 30 -13.14 -0.11 -14.61
N GLY A 31 -12.42 -0.59 -15.61
CA GLY A 31 -12.54 -0.09 -17.00
C GLY A 31 -11.92 1.29 -17.21
N GLY A 32 -10.87 1.64 -16.46
CA GLY A 32 -10.13 2.89 -16.59
C GLY A 32 -10.48 3.94 -15.54
N LEU A 33 -11.32 3.60 -14.55
CA LEU A 33 -11.63 4.52 -13.45
C LEU A 33 -10.39 4.81 -12.60
N VAL A 34 -9.54 3.80 -12.39
CA VAL A 34 -8.24 3.95 -11.72
C VAL A 34 -7.18 3.33 -12.60
N THR A 35 -6.20 4.13 -13.02
CA THR A 35 -5.06 3.68 -13.81
C THR A 35 -3.76 4.18 -13.22
N ALA A 36 -2.68 3.42 -13.37
CA ALA A 36 -1.35 3.85 -12.97
C ALA A 36 -0.27 3.08 -13.73
N ASP A 37 0.86 3.73 -14.01
CA ASP A 37 1.99 3.10 -14.69
C ASP A 37 2.78 2.21 -13.72
N LEU A 38 2.95 2.66 -12.48
CA LEU A 38 3.57 1.93 -11.38
C LEU A 38 2.82 2.20 -10.09
N VAL A 39 2.55 1.12 -9.36
CA VAL A 39 1.98 1.14 -8.03
C VAL A 39 2.86 0.28 -7.15
N LYS A 40 3.47 0.86 -6.11
CA LYS A 40 4.37 0.15 -5.20
C LYS A 40 4.06 0.47 -3.74
N SER A 41 4.11 -0.52 -2.88
CA SER A 41 4.13 -0.38 -1.43
C SER A 41 5.43 -0.94 -0.85
N ASN A 42 5.84 -0.35 0.28
CA ASN A 42 6.93 -0.85 1.11
C ASN A 42 6.50 -0.75 2.57
N SER A 43 6.79 -1.81 3.32
CA SER A 43 6.58 -1.91 4.76
C SER A 43 7.89 -2.35 5.40
N SER A 44 8.13 -1.86 6.61
CA SER A 44 9.38 -2.00 7.33
C SER A 44 9.10 -2.10 8.82
N ALA A 45 9.60 -3.13 9.48
CA ALA A 45 9.59 -3.27 10.93
C ALA A 45 11.01 -3.57 11.41
N THR A 46 11.46 -2.89 12.47
CA THR A 46 12.83 -2.99 12.98
C THR A 46 12.85 -2.99 14.51
N CYS A 47 13.86 -3.62 15.08
CA CYS A 47 14.14 -3.62 16.51
C CYS A 47 15.39 -2.82 16.80
N SER A 48 15.29 -1.88 17.74
CA SER A 48 16.41 -1.10 18.26
C SER A 48 16.31 -1.05 19.78
N ASN A 49 17.33 -1.57 20.48
CA ASN A 49 17.37 -1.61 21.96
C ASN A 49 16.11 -2.23 22.61
N GLY A 50 15.59 -3.33 22.04
CA GLY A 50 14.37 -3.98 22.52
C GLY A 50 13.07 -3.22 22.19
N GLN A 51 13.15 -2.10 21.47
CA GLN A 51 12.00 -1.32 21.02
C GLN A 51 11.72 -1.60 19.54
N ALA A 52 10.47 -1.93 19.24
CA ALA A 52 10.02 -2.13 17.88
C ALA A 52 9.63 -0.79 17.25
N SER A 53 9.96 -0.62 15.97
CA SER A 53 9.55 0.50 15.13
C SER A 53 9.03 -0.06 13.81
N ALA A 54 7.88 0.45 13.36
CA ALA A 54 7.28 0.07 12.08
C ALA A 54 7.00 1.31 11.23
N SER A 55 7.27 1.24 9.93
CA SER A 55 7.08 2.33 8.98
C SER A 55 6.66 1.82 7.61
N GLY A 56 5.92 2.65 6.89
CA GLY A 56 5.33 2.31 5.61
C GLY A 56 5.46 3.44 4.59
N SER A 57 5.48 3.10 3.30
CA SER A 57 5.47 4.07 2.21
C SER A 57 4.89 3.47 0.93
N SER A 58 4.38 4.34 0.05
CA SER A 58 3.97 3.97 -1.29
C SER A 58 4.61 4.84 -2.35
N GLN A 59 4.82 4.29 -3.53
CA GLN A 59 5.21 5.03 -4.73
C GLN A 59 4.18 4.79 -5.83
N LEU A 60 3.74 5.88 -6.44
CA LEU A 60 2.68 5.89 -7.45
C LEU A 60 3.15 6.74 -8.61
N VAL A 61 3.14 6.18 -9.83
CA VAL A 61 3.53 6.87 -11.05
C VAL A 61 2.37 6.82 -12.02
N GLY A 62 2.03 7.99 -12.60
CA GLY A 62 0.94 8.09 -13.57
C GLY A 62 -0.44 7.77 -12.99
N LEU A 63 -0.64 7.90 -11.68
CA LEU A 63 -1.93 7.60 -11.06
C LEU A 63 -3.00 8.59 -11.53
N VAL A 64 -4.07 8.06 -12.10
CA VAL A 64 -5.27 8.79 -12.50
C VAL A 64 -6.48 8.13 -11.86
N VAL A 65 -7.32 8.94 -11.23
CA VAL A 65 -8.58 8.51 -10.59
C VAL A 65 -9.72 9.35 -11.17
N ALA A 66 -10.71 8.69 -11.77
CA ALA A 66 -11.84 9.33 -12.45
C ALA A 66 -11.42 10.43 -13.45
N GLY A 67 -10.33 10.19 -14.19
CA GLY A 67 -9.78 11.13 -15.17
C GLY A 67 -8.96 12.29 -14.57
N GLN A 68 -8.79 12.35 -13.25
CA GLN A 68 -7.97 13.36 -12.58
C GLN A 68 -6.61 12.78 -12.13
N PRO A 69 -5.48 13.41 -12.49
CA PRO A 69 -4.18 12.96 -12.03
C PRO A 69 -4.03 13.18 -10.53
N VAL A 70 -3.50 12.18 -9.84
CA VAL A 70 -3.19 12.24 -8.40
C VAL A 70 -1.69 12.43 -8.25
N LEU A 71 -1.29 13.62 -7.80
CA LEU A 71 0.12 14.02 -7.72
C LEU A 71 0.74 13.80 -6.34
N THR A 72 -0.06 13.43 -5.35
CA THR A 72 0.40 13.22 -3.98
C THR A 72 0.06 11.81 -3.51
N ALA A 73 0.91 11.25 -2.66
CA ALA A 73 0.77 9.92 -2.09
C ALA A 73 0.78 10.01 -0.56
N ASN A 74 0.10 11.01 -0.01
CA ASN A 74 0.04 11.20 1.44
C ASN A 74 -0.59 9.95 2.09
N PRO A 75 -0.10 9.50 3.25
CA PRO A 75 -0.68 8.35 3.94
C PRO A 75 -2.19 8.51 4.15
N ASN A 76 -2.94 7.46 3.83
CA ASN A 76 -4.40 7.38 3.98
C ASN A 76 -5.17 8.48 3.24
N LEU A 77 -4.67 8.96 2.10
CA LEU A 77 -5.37 9.94 1.28
C LEU A 77 -6.59 9.30 0.62
N ALA A 78 -7.79 9.66 1.08
CA ALA A 78 -9.04 9.19 0.51
C ALA A 78 -9.52 10.11 -0.63
N ILE A 79 -9.84 9.51 -1.77
CA ILE A 79 -10.40 10.19 -2.95
C ILE A 79 -11.78 9.58 -3.23
N SER A 80 -12.82 10.37 -3.06
CA SER A 80 -14.20 9.96 -3.36
C SER A 80 -14.55 10.26 -4.82
N VAL A 81 -15.14 9.29 -5.50
CA VAL A 81 -15.62 9.44 -6.89
C VAL A 81 -17.10 9.08 -7.00
N PRO A 82 -17.79 9.51 -8.08
CA PRO A 82 -19.20 9.18 -8.29
C PRO A 82 -19.47 7.68 -8.24
N GLY A 83 -20.69 7.30 -7.83
CA GLY A 83 -21.08 5.89 -7.68
C GLY A 83 -20.74 5.27 -6.32
N GLY A 84 -20.32 6.10 -5.34
CA GLY A 84 -20.02 5.63 -3.99
C GLY A 84 -18.70 4.88 -3.87
N ILE A 85 -17.79 5.09 -4.83
CA ILE A 85 -16.47 4.47 -4.82
C ILE A 85 -15.50 5.41 -4.10
N SER A 86 -14.67 4.85 -3.23
CA SER A 86 -13.55 5.54 -2.58
C SER A 86 -12.25 4.87 -2.97
N VAL A 87 -11.25 5.66 -3.33
CA VAL A 87 -9.89 5.21 -3.59
C VAL A 87 -9.02 5.76 -2.48
N ILE A 88 -8.54 4.88 -1.60
CA ILE A 88 -7.59 5.24 -0.55
C ILE A 88 -6.20 4.99 -1.11
N VAL A 89 -5.40 6.04 -1.14
CA VAL A 89 -4.03 6.06 -1.64
C VAL A 89 -3.09 5.97 -0.45
N ASN A 90 -2.03 5.16 -0.59
CA ASN A 90 -1.05 4.94 0.48
C ASN A 90 -1.73 4.60 1.81
N GLU A 91 -2.64 3.63 1.80
CA GLU A 91 -3.33 3.21 3.02
C GLU A 91 -2.31 2.53 3.93
N GLN A 92 -2.13 3.06 5.14
CA GLN A 92 -1.20 2.54 6.12
C GLN A 92 -1.94 2.28 7.43
N THR A 93 -1.78 1.06 7.93
CA THR A 93 -2.16 0.70 9.30
C THR A 93 -0.90 0.28 10.03
N SER A 94 -0.64 0.89 11.19
CA SER A 94 0.56 0.62 11.98
C SER A 94 0.19 0.44 13.44
N SER A 95 0.80 -0.56 14.09
CA SER A 95 0.66 -0.80 15.52
C SER A 95 2.05 -0.90 16.15
N PRO A 96 2.69 0.24 16.47
CA PRO A 96 3.90 0.24 17.29
C PRO A 96 3.52 0.04 18.77
N GLY A 97 4.15 -0.91 19.45
CA GLY A 97 3.87 -1.21 20.85
C GLY A 97 5.03 -1.91 21.56
N GLY A 98 5.84 -1.15 22.32
CA GLY A 98 6.90 -1.70 23.16
C GLY A 98 7.89 -2.56 22.36
N ASN A 99 7.92 -3.86 22.65
CA ASN A 99 8.75 -4.83 21.93
C ASN A 99 8.08 -5.40 20.67
N THR A 100 6.86 -5.00 20.32
CA THR A 100 6.17 -5.44 19.10
C THR A 100 5.86 -4.28 18.18
N GLY A 101 5.94 -4.49 16.87
CA GLY A 101 5.62 -3.47 15.90
C GLY A 101 5.16 -4.10 14.61
N SER A 102 4.05 -3.61 14.05
CA SER A 102 3.58 -4.05 12.74
C SER A 102 3.12 -2.88 11.88
N THR A 103 3.20 -3.06 10.57
CA THR A 103 2.66 -2.13 9.59
C THR A 103 2.20 -2.89 8.35
N THR A 104 1.01 -2.53 7.86
CA THR A 104 0.50 -2.94 6.56
C THR A 104 0.33 -1.70 5.71
N VAL A 105 0.86 -1.76 4.49
CA VAL A 105 0.73 -0.71 3.50
C VAL A 105 0.05 -1.27 2.26
N ASN A 106 -1.09 -0.70 1.91
CA ASN A 106 -1.73 -0.92 0.63
C ASN A 106 -1.48 0.32 -0.24
N ALA A 107 -0.86 0.14 -1.39
CA ALA A 107 -0.58 1.29 -2.25
C ALA A 107 -1.86 1.93 -2.77
N LEU A 108 -2.86 1.11 -3.11
CA LEU A 108 -4.25 1.55 -3.36
C LEU A 108 -5.23 0.58 -2.69
N HIS A 109 -6.32 1.12 -2.14
CA HIS A 109 -7.46 0.37 -1.65
C HIS A 109 -8.74 1.01 -2.21
N VAL A 110 -9.42 0.29 -3.11
CA VAL A 110 -10.64 0.76 -3.80
C VAL A 110 -11.85 0.09 -3.17
N THR A 111 -12.71 0.88 -2.54
CA THR A 111 -13.93 0.40 -1.89
C THR A 111 -15.16 1.00 -2.55
N GLY A 112 -16.29 0.32 -2.49
CA GLY A 112 -17.57 0.78 -2.99
C GLY A 112 -18.69 -0.26 -2.79
N PRO A 113 -19.91 -0.01 -3.27
CA PRO A 113 -21.07 -0.86 -2.99
C PRO A 113 -20.93 -2.33 -3.42
N SER A 114 -20.10 -2.60 -4.43
CA SER A 114 -19.85 -3.94 -4.96
C SER A 114 -18.38 -4.19 -5.29
N VAL A 115 -17.48 -3.39 -4.72
CA VAL A 115 -16.04 -3.50 -4.95
C VAL A 115 -15.28 -3.30 -3.65
N ASP A 116 -14.34 -4.20 -3.42
CA ASP A 116 -13.30 -4.09 -2.41
C ASP A 116 -12.03 -4.67 -3.03
N LEU A 117 -11.07 -3.82 -3.36
CA LEU A 117 -9.85 -4.20 -4.04
C LEU A 117 -8.63 -3.54 -3.41
N VAL A 118 -7.74 -4.38 -2.92
CA VAL A 118 -6.42 -3.99 -2.43
C VAL A 118 -5.36 -4.26 -3.51
N VAL A 119 -4.54 -3.25 -3.78
CA VAL A 119 -3.52 -3.29 -4.82
C VAL A 119 -2.15 -2.99 -4.21
N ALA A 120 -1.19 -3.87 -4.53
CA ALA A 120 0.18 -3.82 -4.01
C ALA A 120 0.18 -3.67 -2.48
N SER A 121 -0.16 -4.76 -1.77
CA SER A 121 -0.09 -4.82 -0.31
C SER A 121 1.27 -5.33 0.15
N SER A 122 1.85 -4.68 1.16
CA SER A 122 3.07 -5.12 1.84
C SER A 122 2.84 -5.10 3.35
N HIS A 123 3.26 -6.15 4.03
CA HIS A 123 3.15 -6.28 5.48
C HIS A 123 4.53 -6.54 6.11
N SER A 124 4.81 -5.88 7.23
CA SER A 124 5.98 -6.18 8.05
C SER A 124 5.63 -6.08 9.51
N ASP A 125 6.05 -7.08 10.27
CA ASP A 125 5.92 -7.14 11.70
C ASP A 125 7.23 -7.62 12.35
N ILE A 126 7.40 -7.27 13.62
CA ILE A 126 8.56 -7.70 14.41
C ILE A 126 8.20 -7.81 15.89
N THR A 127 8.84 -8.75 16.57
CA THR A 127 8.87 -8.86 18.03
C THR A 127 10.32 -8.85 18.49
N CYS A 128 10.69 -7.89 19.32
CA CYS A 128 12.01 -7.69 19.87
C CYS A 128 12.22 -8.56 21.12
N PRO A 129 13.45 -9.06 21.32
CA PRO A 129 13.84 -9.76 22.53
C PRO A 129 13.80 -8.87 23.77
#